data_AF-A0A0H3WRW3-F1
#
_entry.id   AF-A0A0H3WRW3-F1
#
_cell.length_a   1.000
_cell.length_b   1.000
_cell.length_c   1.000
_cell.angle_alpha   90.00
_cell.angle_beta   90.00
_cell.angle_gamma   90.00
#
_symmetry.space_group_name_H-M   'P 1'
#
loop_
_entity.id
_entity.type
_entity.pdbx_description
1 polymer ?
#
loop_
_entity_poly.entity_id
_entity_poly.type
_entity_poly.pdbx_seq_one_letter_code
_entity_poly.pdbx_strand_id
1 'polypeptide(L)'
;MSKEQLLAEASVTLDWLRKGRDGRTSERRNAKLINEPMLAAQFTAGSIRCVPSTIDTPQAIVETTMLAASLDKIIATAKKVLAAHPDYIVDPNNYRLTFVYERLYIDVLGINVDRMLNDPDLLEYFINSIWLSLYFVDLGPYMEMIPFNAVIRSRQPEIKPSWAFVPKVADTDLQDLINAVHSRQYILMHQGVGLSAPGKETLLYTNGSGAYVDHPDFGRLPAGLTYLDLRTWNGETRDFTKADVRKLDADAM
;
A
#
# COMPACT_ATOMS: atom_id res chain seq x y z
N MET A 1 24.29 -15.43 -3.81
CA MET A 1 22.87 -15.68 -3.47
C MET A 1 22.01 -15.35 -4.69
N SER A 2 21.23 -16.32 -5.20
CA SER A 2 20.41 -16.18 -6.41
C SER A 2 19.21 -15.25 -6.20
N LYS A 3 18.57 -14.81 -7.29
CA LYS A 3 17.33 -14.00 -7.25
C LYS A 3 16.20 -14.75 -6.52
N GLU A 4 16.15 -16.08 -6.64
CA GLU A 4 15.17 -16.93 -5.93
C GLU A 4 15.45 -17.03 -4.43
N GLN A 5 16.73 -17.04 -4.01
CA GLN A 5 17.09 -17.03 -2.60
C GLN A 5 16.73 -15.69 -1.92
N LEU A 6 16.87 -14.57 -2.62
CA LEU A 6 16.42 -13.26 -2.15
C LEU A 6 14.89 -13.17 -2.01
N LEU A 7 14.13 -13.78 -2.93
CA LEU A 7 12.67 -13.87 -2.85
C LEU A 7 12.21 -14.70 -1.65
N ALA A 8 12.94 -15.75 -1.29
CA ALA A 8 12.66 -16.56 -0.11
C ALA A 8 12.99 -15.85 1.22
N GLU A 9 14.01 -14.98 1.23
CA GLU A 9 14.41 -14.20 2.41
C GLU A 9 13.61 -12.90 2.59
N ALA A 10 13.13 -12.30 1.50
CA ALA A 10 12.16 -11.22 1.51
C ALA A 10 10.77 -11.79 1.85
N SER A 11 10.59 -12.27 3.07
CA SER A 11 9.28 -12.68 3.57
C SER A 11 8.32 -11.49 3.45
N VAL A 12 7.43 -11.54 2.46
CA VAL A 12 6.24 -10.69 2.36
C VAL A 12 5.41 -10.97 3.61
N THR A 13 5.73 -10.25 4.68
CA THR A 13 5.10 -10.45 5.97
C THR A 13 3.86 -9.56 5.94
N LEU A 14 2.67 -10.16 5.92
CA LEU A 14 1.38 -9.49 5.79
C LEU A 14 0.86 -8.86 7.11
N ASP A 15 1.71 -8.73 8.14
CA ASP A 15 1.27 -8.72 9.55
C ASP A 15 1.07 -7.36 10.22
N TRP A 16 1.21 -6.23 9.53
CA TRP A 16 1.12 -4.93 10.19
C TRP A 16 -0.32 -4.43 10.36
N LEU A 17 -1.26 -4.88 9.53
CA LEU A 17 -2.63 -4.36 9.54
C LEU A 17 -3.73 -5.41 9.53
N ARG A 18 -3.39 -6.70 9.39
CA ARG A 18 -4.33 -7.75 9.77
C ARG A 18 -4.29 -7.89 11.29
N LYS A 19 -5.41 -7.53 11.95
CA LYS A 19 -5.80 -8.23 13.18
C LYS A 19 -5.62 -9.72 12.93
N GLY A 20 -4.56 -10.31 13.49
CA GLY A 20 -4.66 -11.71 13.87
C GLY A 20 -5.89 -11.81 14.77
N ARG A 21 -6.84 -12.65 14.41
CA ARG A 21 -7.96 -13.10 15.28
C ARG A 21 -7.45 -13.80 16.56
N ASP A 22 -6.15 -13.79 16.78
CA ASP A 22 -5.38 -14.67 17.64
C ASP A 22 -4.90 -13.97 18.93
N GLY A 23 -5.20 -12.69 19.12
CA GLY A 23 -4.88 -11.98 20.36
C GLY A 23 -3.39 -11.84 20.69
N ARG A 24 -2.47 -12.20 19.79
CA ARG A 24 -1.03 -12.00 19.99
C ARG A 24 -0.68 -10.54 19.70
N THR A 25 -0.49 -9.77 20.76
CA THR A 25 0.09 -8.43 20.74
C THR A 25 1.56 -8.54 20.33
N SER A 26 1.88 -8.24 19.07
CA SER A 26 3.26 -7.98 18.69
C SER A 26 3.65 -6.57 19.16
N GLU A 27 4.88 -6.41 19.67
CA GLU A 27 5.51 -5.13 20.03
C GLU A 27 5.51 -4.09 18.87
N ARG A 28 5.09 -4.51 17.67
CA ARG A 28 4.96 -3.71 16.45
C ARG A 28 3.80 -2.71 16.46
N ARG A 29 2.98 -2.64 17.52
CA ARG A 29 1.81 -1.72 17.58
C ARG A 29 2.14 -0.25 17.88
N ASN A 30 3.39 0.09 18.17
CA ASN A 30 3.82 1.45 18.53
C ASN A 30 5.12 1.82 17.79
N ALA A 31 5.12 1.83 16.45
CA ALA A 31 6.22 2.53 15.81
C ALA A 31 6.11 4.02 16.10
N LYS A 32 7.24 4.67 16.39
CA LYS A 32 7.30 6.11 16.42
C LYS A 32 7.11 6.65 15.02
N LEU A 33 6.02 7.37 14.80
CA LEU A 33 5.70 8.00 13.54
C LEU A 33 6.50 9.29 13.35
N ILE A 34 7.09 9.42 12.16
CA ILE A 34 7.84 10.59 11.76
C ILE A 34 7.30 11.01 10.40
N ASN A 35 6.79 12.24 10.30
CA ASN A 35 6.35 12.75 9.01
C ASN A 35 7.57 12.93 8.10
N GLU A 36 7.50 12.37 6.89
CA GLU A 36 8.53 12.49 5.86
C GLU A 36 7.96 13.13 4.60
N PRO A 37 8.22 14.43 4.37
CA PRO A 37 7.70 15.15 3.21
C PRO A 37 8.15 14.56 1.87
N MET A 38 9.30 13.89 1.81
CA MET A 38 9.75 13.22 0.57
C MET A 38 8.83 12.07 0.15
N LEU A 39 8.06 11.50 1.09
CA LEU A 39 7.14 10.40 0.82
C LEU A 39 5.73 10.86 0.45
N ALA A 40 5.50 12.16 0.20
CA ALA A 40 4.17 12.70 -0.08
C ALA A 40 3.40 11.88 -1.13
N ALA A 41 2.15 11.54 -0.80
CA ALA A 41 1.23 10.81 -1.69
C ALA A 41 -0.14 11.51 -1.72
N GLN A 42 -0.67 11.78 -2.91
CA GLN A 42 -1.91 12.51 -3.10
C GLN A 42 -2.66 12.02 -4.34
N PHE A 43 -3.97 11.76 -4.21
CA PHE A 43 -4.86 11.59 -5.35
C PHE A 43 -5.04 12.91 -6.11
N THR A 44 -4.84 12.88 -7.43
CA THR A 44 -5.02 14.06 -8.28
C THR A 44 -6.29 13.98 -9.10
N ALA A 45 -6.54 12.84 -9.75
CA ALA A 45 -7.69 12.61 -10.59
C ALA A 45 -7.96 11.10 -10.74
N GLY A 46 -9.11 10.74 -11.31
CA GLY A 46 -9.43 9.36 -11.63
C GLY A 46 -10.91 9.21 -11.97
N SER A 47 -11.28 7.98 -12.30
CA SER A 47 -12.65 7.61 -12.63
C SER A 47 -12.92 6.15 -12.26
N ILE A 48 -14.21 5.83 -12.19
CA ILE A 48 -14.70 4.46 -12.13
C ILE A 48 -15.64 4.25 -13.32
N ARG A 49 -15.42 3.17 -14.06
CA ARG A 49 -16.17 2.84 -15.28
C ARG A 49 -16.81 1.47 -15.11
N CYS A 50 -18.12 1.39 -15.31
CA CYS A 50 -18.80 0.10 -15.47
C CYS A 50 -18.80 -0.25 -16.96
N VAL A 51 -18.19 -1.37 -17.31
CA VAL A 51 -18.09 -1.84 -18.70
C VAL A 51 -18.41 -3.34 -18.78
N PRO A 52 -18.79 -3.87 -19.95
CA PRO A 52 -18.87 -5.31 -20.15
C PRO A 52 -17.48 -5.95 -20.05
N SER A 53 -17.41 -7.14 -19.47
CA SER A 53 -16.24 -8.01 -19.45
C SER A 53 -16.17 -8.86 -20.72
N THR A 54 -15.15 -9.72 -20.82
CA THR A 54 -14.99 -10.67 -21.94
C THR A 54 -16.03 -11.79 -21.97
N ILE A 55 -16.81 -11.96 -20.89
CA ILE A 55 -17.89 -12.94 -20.78
C ILE A 55 -19.28 -12.27 -20.73
N ASP A 56 -19.40 -11.05 -21.25
CA ASP A 56 -20.62 -10.24 -21.30
C ASP A 56 -21.28 -9.91 -19.94
N THR A 57 -20.54 -10.10 -18.84
CA THR A 57 -20.95 -9.67 -17.50
C THR A 57 -20.38 -8.30 -17.14
N PRO A 58 -20.99 -7.56 -16.19
CA PRO A 58 -20.44 -6.28 -15.73
C PRO A 58 -19.08 -6.42 -15.05
N GLN A 59 -18.16 -5.48 -15.32
CA GLN A 59 -16.94 -5.25 -14.54
C GLN A 59 -16.79 -3.77 -14.22
N ALA A 60 -16.10 -3.45 -13.12
CA ALA A 60 -15.76 -2.07 -12.77
C ALA A 60 -14.26 -1.83 -12.93
N ILE A 61 -13.88 -0.81 -13.68
CA ILE A 61 -12.49 -0.38 -13.83
C ILE A 61 -12.30 0.92 -13.07
N VAL A 62 -11.42 0.90 -12.08
CA VAL A 62 -10.98 2.08 -11.32
C VAL A 62 -9.65 2.54 -11.88
N GLU A 63 -9.60 3.77 -12.39
CA GLU A 63 -8.39 4.40 -12.89
C GLU A 63 -8.08 5.61 -12.03
N THR A 64 -6.82 5.72 -11.58
CA THR A 64 -6.41 6.85 -10.76
C THR A 64 -5.12 7.44 -11.28
N THR A 65 -4.94 8.73 -11.03
CA THR A 65 -3.70 9.46 -11.18
C THR A 65 -3.32 10.00 -9.81
N MET A 66 -2.07 9.82 -9.45
CA MET A 66 -1.62 10.10 -8.10
C MET A 66 -0.21 10.65 -8.11
N LEU A 67 0.03 11.65 -7.28
CA LEU A 67 1.38 11.99 -6.87
C LEU A 67 1.84 10.92 -5.88
N ALA A 68 3.01 10.36 -6.11
CA ALA A 68 3.64 9.41 -5.21
C ALA A 68 5.13 9.69 -5.15
N ALA A 69 5.77 9.26 -4.05
CA ALA A 69 7.21 9.27 -3.95
C ALA A 69 7.83 8.45 -5.09
N SER A 70 8.69 9.07 -5.89
CA SER A 70 9.50 8.34 -6.87
C SER A 70 10.46 7.41 -6.15
N LEU A 71 10.94 6.39 -6.86
CA LEU A 71 11.91 5.43 -6.32
C LEU A 71 13.15 6.12 -5.73
N ASP A 72 13.65 7.16 -6.41
CA ASP A 72 14.77 7.98 -5.91
C ASP A 72 14.47 8.64 -4.56
N LYS A 73 13.25 9.13 -4.35
CA LYS A 73 12.84 9.74 -3.07
C LYS A 73 12.69 8.68 -1.97
N ILE A 74 12.21 7.49 -2.32
CA ILE A 74 12.12 6.35 -1.39
C ILE A 74 13.52 5.91 -0.96
N ILE A 75 14.45 5.73 -1.90
CA ILE A 75 15.85 5.38 -1.62
C ILE A 75 16.55 6.48 -0.81
N ALA A 76 16.36 7.75 -1.17
CA ALA A 76 16.91 8.88 -0.43
C ALA A 76 16.40 8.92 1.01
N THR A 77 15.11 8.65 1.23
CA THR A 77 14.53 8.52 2.56
C THR A 77 15.17 7.37 3.33
N ALA A 78 15.29 6.18 2.74
CA ALA A 78 15.94 5.04 3.39
C ALA A 78 17.38 5.34 3.80
N LYS A 79 18.18 5.95 2.92
CA LYS A 79 19.55 6.36 3.23
C LYS A 79 19.61 7.39 4.37
N LYS A 80 18.68 8.37 4.38
CA LYS A 80 18.53 9.34 5.47
C LYS A 80 18.20 8.66 6.80
N VAL A 81 17.28 7.70 6.81
CA VAL A 81 16.89 6.94 8.01
C VAL A 81 18.09 6.18 8.58
N LEU A 82 18.82 5.44 7.74
CA LEU A 82 20.00 4.69 8.18
C LEU A 82 21.11 5.61 8.73
N ALA A 83 21.35 6.74 8.07
CA ALA A 83 22.36 7.70 8.50
C ALA A 83 22.00 8.39 9.83
N ALA A 84 20.71 8.63 10.09
CA ALA A 84 20.24 9.28 11.31
C ALA A 84 20.23 8.36 12.53
N HIS A 85 20.23 7.04 12.33
CA HIS A 85 20.07 6.03 13.39
C HIS A 85 21.18 4.97 13.35
N PRO A 86 22.47 5.38 13.47
CA PRO A 86 23.60 4.44 13.42
C PRO A 86 23.56 3.42 14.55
N ASP A 87 22.87 3.73 15.64
CA ASP A 87 22.68 2.84 16.77
C ASP A 87 21.77 1.65 16.43
N TYR A 88 20.89 1.74 15.42
CA TYR A 88 20.02 0.63 15.02
C TYR A 88 20.74 -0.41 14.16
N ILE A 89 21.84 -0.01 13.50
CA ILE A 89 22.50 -0.80 12.45
C ILE A 89 23.78 -1.51 12.92
N VAL A 90 23.94 -1.68 14.23
CA VAL A 90 25.15 -2.24 14.87
C VAL A 90 25.48 -3.65 14.36
N ASP A 91 24.47 -4.48 14.12
CA ASP A 91 24.63 -5.81 13.52
C ASP A 91 23.73 -5.95 12.28
N PRO A 92 24.32 -6.09 11.08
CA PRO A 92 23.57 -6.28 9.83
C PRO A 92 22.60 -7.45 9.82
N ASN A 93 22.79 -8.46 10.66
CA ASN A 93 21.88 -9.63 10.73
C ASN A 93 20.65 -9.39 11.60
N ASN A 94 20.60 -8.28 12.33
CA ASN A 94 19.61 -8.08 13.38
C ASN A 94 18.64 -6.92 13.13
N TYR A 95 18.99 -5.95 12.27
CA TYR A 95 18.05 -4.88 11.93
C TYR A 95 17.26 -5.17 10.65
N ARG A 96 16.10 -4.52 10.51
CA ARG A 96 15.25 -4.60 9.32
C ARG A 96 14.89 -3.20 8.84
N LEU A 97 15.04 -2.98 7.55
CA LEU A 97 14.53 -1.81 6.85
C LEU A 97 13.19 -2.18 6.19
N THR A 98 12.15 -1.43 6.48
CA THR A 98 10.78 -1.73 6.03
C THR A 98 10.35 -0.72 4.98
N PHE A 99 9.74 -1.14 3.88
CA PHE A 99 9.11 -0.27 2.90
C PHE A 99 7.60 -0.51 2.90
N VAL A 100 6.81 0.52 3.16
CA VAL A 100 5.35 0.43 3.32
C VAL A 100 4.65 1.01 2.09
N TYR A 101 3.69 0.26 1.56
CA TYR A 101 2.79 0.67 0.49
C TYR A 101 1.35 0.23 0.81
N GLU A 102 0.46 1.21 0.93
CA GLU A 102 -0.91 1.06 1.43
C GLU A 102 -0.95 0.31 2.78
N ARG A 103 -1.26 -0.99 2.77
CA ARG A 103 -1.41 -1.83 3.97
C ARG A 103 -0.35 -2.91 4.06
N LEU A 104 0.53 -3.02 3.05
CA LEU A 104 1.57 -4.03 2.97
C LEU A 104 2.95 -3.40 3.15
N TYR A 105 3.91 -4.27 3.45
CA TYR A 105 5.29 -3.86 3.60
C TYR A 105 6.25 -4.97 3.17
N ILE A 106 7.43 -4.55 2.68
CA ILE A 106 8.61 -5.41 2.52
C ILE A 106 9.50 -5.16 3.72
N ASP A 107 9.90 -6.22 4.41
CA ASP A 107 11.02 -6.16 5.35
C ASP A 107 12.30 -6.65 4.64
N VAL A 108 13.32 -5.79 4.59
CA VAL A 108 14.65 -6.12 4.11
C VAL A 108 15.57 -6.29 5.31
N LEU A 109 16.15 -7.49 5.47
CA LEU A 109 17.15 -7.74 6.49
C LEU A 109 18.41 -6.89 6.23
N GLY A 110 19.02 -6.35 7.29
CA GLY A 110 20.15 -5.42 7.20
C GLY A 110 21.29 -5.84 6.27
N ILE A 111 21.64 -7.13 6.27
CA ILE A 111 22.69 -7.70 5.40
C ILE A 111 22.39 -7.53 3.91
N ASN A 112 21.12 -7.37 3.53
CA ASN A 112 20.65 -7.20 2.16
C ASN A 112 20.29 -5.74 1.82
N VAL A 113 20.33 -4.81 2.80
CA VAL A 113 19.88 -3.42 2.61
C VAL A 113 20.75 -2.66 1.61
N ASP A 114 22.08 -2.74 1.72
CA ASP A 114 22.97 -2.04 0.79
C ASP A 114 22.77 -2.50 -0.66
N ARG A 115 22.52 -3.80 -0.87
CA ARG A 115 22.21 -4.32 -2.20
C ARG A 115 20.89 -3.73 -2.71
N MET A 116 19.84 -3.73 -1.88
CA MET A 116 18.53 -3.19 -2.25
C MET A 116 18.60 -1.70 -2.60
N LEU A 117 19.36 -0.91 -1.84
CA LEU A 117 19.46 0.54 -2.03
C LEU A 117 20.41 0.98 -3.16
N ASN A 118 21.25 0.07 -3.66
CA ASN A 118 22.16 0.30 -4.78
C ASN A 118 21.69 -0.34 -6.09
N ASP A 119 20.58 -1.09 -6.06
CA ASP A 119 19.93 -1.69 -7.23
C ASP A 119 18.46 -1.21 -7.32
N PRO A 120 18.21 -0.02 -7.92
CA PRO A 120 16.87 0.54 -8.03
C PRO A 120 15.89 -0.39 -8.75
N ASP A 121 16.33 -1.10 -9.78
CA ASP A 121 15.47 -2.02 -10.54
C ASP A 121 14.98 -3.18 -9.67
N LEU A 122 15.83 -3.67 -8.76
CA LEU A 122 15.45 -4.67 -7.78
C LEU A 122 14.40 -4.15 -6.79
N LEU A 123 14.59 -2.94 -6.27
CA LEU A 123 13.62 -2.32 -5.34
C LEU A 123 12.28 -2.04 -6.04
N GLU A 124 12.30 -1.51 -7.26
CA GLU A 124 11.10 -1.32 -8.11
C GLU A 124 10.35 -2.63 -8.29
N TYR A 125 11.06 -3.71 -8.63
CA TYR A 125 10.48 -5.04 -8.79
C TYR A 125 9.77 -5.53 -7.53
N PHE A 126 10.38 -5.38 -6.35
CA PHE A 126 9.76 -5.79 -5.09
C PHE A 126 8.53 -4.95 -4.75
N ILE A 127 8.61 -3.62 -4.89
CA ILE A 127 7.48 -2.74 -4.62
C ILE A 127 6.30 -3.06 -5.55
N ASN A 128 6.56 -3.26 -6.84
CA ASN A 128 5.53 -3.61 -7.81
C ASN A 128 4.94 -4.99 -7.51
N SER A 129 5.75 -5.94 -7.04
CA SER A 129 5.27 -7.27 -6.62
C SER A 129 4.33 -7.18 -5.40
N ILE A 130 4.59 -6.30 -4.42
CA ILE A 130 3.63 -6.00 -3.34
C ILE A 130 2.31 -5.51 -3.93
N TRP A 131 2.37 -4.47 -4.76
CA TRP A 131 1.14 -3.85 -5.28
C TRP A 131 0.31 -4.84 -6.08
N LEU A 132 0.96 -5.64 -6.94
CA LEU A 132 0.28 -6.69 -7.67
C LEU A 132 -0.39 -7.70 -6.72
N SER A 133 0.30 -8.10 -5.65
CA SER A 133 -0.23 -9.03 -4.64
C SER A 133 -1.37 -8.45 -3.80
N LEU A 134 -1.36 -7.14 -3.53
CA LEU A 134 -2.42 -6.46 -2.76
C LEU A 134 -3.72 -6.32 -3.55
N TYR A 135 -3.59 -6.21 -4.86
CA TYR A 135 -4.71 -5.89 -5.73
C TYR A 135 -5.16 -7.06 -6.57
N PHE A 136 -4.51 -8.22 -6.43
CA PHE A 136 -5.06 -9.52 -6.79
C PHE A 136 -5.74 -10.12 -5.54
N VAL A 137 -7.05 -9.88 -5.37
CA VAL A 137 -7.77 -10.26 -4.16
C VAL A 137 -9.12 -10.88 -4.51
N ASP A 138 -9.39 -12.04 -3.91
CA ASP A 138 -10.71 -12.65 -3.93
C ASP A 138 -11.71 -11.79 -3.15
N LEU A 139 -12.73 -11.29 -3.84
CA LEU A 139 -13.84 -10.52 -3.25
C LEU A 139 -15.08 -11.40 -3.09
N GLY A 140 -14.85 -12.64 -2.65
CA GLY A 140 -15.87 -13.67 -2.51
C GLY A 140 -15.84 -14.72 -3.63
N PRO A 141 -16.92 -15.53 -3.75
CA PRO A 141 -16.98 -16.64 -4.69
C PRO A 141 -17.11 -16.19 -6.16
N TYR A 142 -17.64 -14.99 -6.42
CA TYR A 142 -18.02 -14.56 -7.76
C TYR A 142 -17.15 -13.43 -8.34
N MET A 143 -16.38 -12.75 -7.49
CA MET A 143 -15.65 -11.54 -7.87
C MET A 143 -14.21 -11.59 -7.39
N GLU A 144 -13.32 -10.96 -8.14
CA GLU A 144 -11.97 -10.61 -7.72
C GLU A 144 -11.65 -9.18 -8.11
N MET A 145 -10.70 -8.61 -7.38
CA MET A 145 -9.98 -7.42 -7.81
C MET A 145 -8.69 -7.88 -8.47
N ILE A 146 -8.33 -7.28 -9.60
CA ILE A 146 -7.04 -7.48 -10.27
C ILE A 146 -6.37 -6.14 -10.59
N PRO A 147 -5.04 -6.05 -10.55
CA PRO A 147 -4.33 -4.87 -11.01
C PRO A 147 -4.21 -4.89 -12.55
N PHE A 148 -4.51 -3.77 -13.21
CA PHE A 148 -4.41 -3.65 -14.68
C PHE A 148 -3.25 -2.75 -15.13
N ASN A 149 -2.83 -1.78 -14.30
CA ASN A 149 -1.68 -0.89 -14.56
C ASN A 149 -1.03 -0.37 -13.25
N ALA A 150 -1.13 -1.11 -12.15
CA ALA A 150 -0.62 -0.71 -10.84
C ALA A 150 0.91 -0.92 -10.72
N VAL A 151 1.69 -0.17 -11.49
CA VAL A 151 3.16 -0.29 -11.52
C VAL A 151 3.78 1.08 -11.28
N ILE A 152 4.60 1.22 -10.24
CA ILE A 152 5.54 2.33 -10.11
C ILE A 152 6.52 2.19 -11.25
N ARG A 153 6.60 3.22 -12.11
CA ARG A 153 7.65 3.33 -13.13
C ARG A 153 8.74 4.23 -12.58
N SER A 154 9.95 3.71 -12.45
CA SER A 154 11.09 4.16 -11.61
C SER A 154 11.44 5.66 -11.53
N ARG A 155 10.89 6.57 -12.34
CA ARG A 155 11.36 7.96 -12.40
C ARG A 155 10.28 9.01 -12.59
N GLN A 156 9.00 8.64 -12.50
CA GLN A 156 7.91 9.60 -12.63
C GLN A 156 7.38 9.99 -11.24
N PRO A 157 7.17 11.29 -10.96
CA PRO A 157 6.56 11.75 -9.70
C PRO A 157 5.06 11.46 -9.64
N GLU A 158 4.50 10.95 -10.74
CA GLU A 158 3.11 10.59 -10.92
C GLU A 158 3.03 9.10 -11.27
N ILE A 159 2.12 8.40 -10.60
CA ILE A 159 1.74 7.02 -10.89
C ILE A 159 0.30 7.00 -11.39
N LYS A 160 -0.03 6.02 -12.24
CA LYS A 160 -1.38 5.83 -12.76
C LYS A 160 -1.88 4.41 -12.50
N PRO A 161 -2.09 4.03 -11.23
CA PRO A 161 -2.55 2.69 -10.93
C PRO A 161 -4.00 2.54 -11.38
N SER A 162 -4.28 1.34 -11.90
CA SER A 162 -5.60 0.93 -12.34
C SER A 162 -5.91 -0.45 -11.80
N TRP A 163 -7.16 -0.64 -11.42
CA TRP A 163 -7.69 -1.88 -10.86
C TRP A 163 -9.00 -2.24 -11.54
N ALA A 164 -9.24 -3.52 -11.70
CA ALA A 164 -10.50 -4.02 -12.23
C ALA A 164 -11.15 -4.96 -11.21
N PHE A 165 -12.44 -4.74 -10.97
CA PHE A 165 -13.32 -5.68 -10.28
C PHE A 165 -13.95 -6.55 -11.35
N VAL A 166 -13.49 -7.79 -11.44
CA VAL A 166 -13.85 -8.71 -12.51
C VAL A 166 -14.62 -9.91 -11.98
N PRO A 167 -15.61 -10.40 -12.74
CA PRO A 167 -16.36 -11.59 -12.39
C PRO A 167 -15.59 -12.87 -12.71
N LYS A 168 -15.74 -13.85 -11.84
CA LYS A 168 -15.19 -15.21 -11.98
C LYS A 168 -16.13 -16.17 -12.69
N VAL A 169 -17.41 -15.83 -12.75
CA VAL A 169 -18.48 -16.66 -13.33
C VAL A 169 -19.41 -15.82 -14.21
N ALA A 170 -20.02 -16.47 -15.20
CA ALA A 170 -20.83 -15.81 -16.24
C ALA A 170 -22.19 -15.26 -15.76
N ASP A 171 -22.65 -15.64 -14.57
CA ASP A 171 -23.97 -15.23 -14.05
C ASP A 171 -23.91 -14.07 -13.05
N THR A 172 -22.79 -13.33 -13.03
CA THR A 172 -22.61 -12.20 -12.10
C THR A 172 -23.38 -10.99 -12.59
N ASP A 173 -24.26 -10.43 -11.76
CA ASP A 173 -25.05 -9.26 -12.11
C ASP A 173 -24.42 -7.93 -11.64
N LEU A 174 -25.08 -6.82 -11.96
CA LEU A 174 -24.61 -5.48 -11.57
C LEU A 174 -24.61 -5.28 -10.04
N GLN A 175 -25.56 -5.90 -9.32
CA GLN A 175 -25.66 -5.76 -7.88
C GLN A 175 -24.51 -6.51 -7.19
N ASP A 176 -24.13 -7.68 -7.69
CA ASP A 176 -22.94 -8.41 -7.24
C ASP A 176 -21.67 -7.58 -7.43
N LEU A 177 -21.53 -6.91 -8.57
CA LEU A 177 -20.42 -6.00 -8.84
C LEU A 177 -20.40 -4.83 -7.86
N ILE A 178 -21.53 -4.17 -7.63
CA ILE A 178 -21.66 -3.08 -6.65
C ILE A 178 -21.26 -3.55 -5.25
N ASN A 179 -21.77 -4.70 -4.82
CA ASN A 179 -21.44 -5.29 -3.52
C ASN A 179 -19.93 -5.62 -3.41
N ALA A 180 -19.31 -6.11 -4.49
CA ALA A 180 -17.88 -6.39 -4.51
C ALA A 180 -17.04 -5.10 -4.40
N VAL A 181 -17.40 -4.05 -5.13
CA VAL A 181 -16.74 -2.73 -5.01
C VAL A 181 -16.89 -2.17 -3.59
N HIS A 182 -18.10 -2.25 -3.02
CA HIS A 182 -18.37 -1.84 -1.64
C HIS A 182 -17.59 -2.68 -0.62
N SER A 183 -17.34 -3.96 -0.88
CA SER A 183 -16.57 -4.83 0.02
C SER A 183 -15.10 -4.42 0.13
N ARG A 184 -14.52 -3.86 -0.94
CA ARG A 184 -13.18 -3.25 -0.87
C ARG A 184 -13.20 -1.98 -0.04
N GLN A 185 -14.35 -1.29 -0.04
CA GLN A 185 -14.71 -0.04 0.63
C GLN A 185 -13.85 1.17 0.24
N TYR A 186 -12.52 1.02 0.23
CA TYR A 186 -11.56 2.10 0.08
C TYR A 186 -10.29 1.67 -0.64
N ILE A 187 -9.54 2.64 -1.15
CA ILE A 187 -8.16 2.47 -1.62
C ILE A 187 -7.28 3.50 -0.90
N LEU A 188 -6.41 3.03 0.02
CA LEU A 188 -5.63 3.88 0.92
C LEU A 188 -4.23 4.18 0.36
N MET A 189 -3.78 5.42 0.55
CA MET A 189 -2.45 5.87 0.13
C MET A 189 -1.53 6.11 1.30
N HIS A 190 -0.77 5.07 1.61
CA HIS A 190 0.27 5.09 2.61
C HIS A 190 1.60 4.72 1.96
N GLN A 191 2.59 5.59 2.11
CA GLN A 191 3.96 5.33 1.75
C GLN A 191 4.83 5.55 2.98
N GLY A 192 5.73 4.61 3.26
CA GLY A 192 6.56 4.68 4.44
C GLY A 192 7.90 3.97 4.30
N VAL A 193 8.88 4.42 5.08
CA VAL A 193 10.15 3.73 5.30
C VAL A 193 10.35 3.56 6.80
N GLY A 194 10.40 2.31 7.24
CA GLY A 194 10.57 1.95 8.64
C GLY A 194 11.95 1.38 8.95
N LEU A 195 12.33 1.45 10.22
CA LEU A 195 13.56 0.84 10.73
C LEU A 195 13.26 0.18 12.08
N SER A 196 13.68 -1.08 12.22
CA SER A 196 13.53 -1.83 13.48
C SER A 196 14.80 -2.60 13.80
N ALA A 197 15.06 -2.76 15.10
CA ALA A 197 16.18 -3.54 15.63
C ALA A 197 15.80 -4.12 17.01
N PRO A 198 16.39 -5.24 17.45
CA PRO A 198 16.10 -5.86 18.75
C PRO A 198 16.29 -4.89 19.91
N GLY A 199 15.31 -4.84 20.82
CA GLY A 199 15.34 -3.97 22.00
C GLY A 199 15.18 -2.48 21.71
N LYS A 200 14.79 -2.10 20.48
CA LYS A 200 14.58 -0.71 20.07
C LYS A 200 13.15 -0.44 19.64
N GLU A 201 12.70 0.79 19.85
CA GLU A 201 11.42 1.26 19.33
C GLU A 201 11.45 1.28 17.79
N THR A 202 10.47 0.67 17.14
CA THR A 202 10.39 0.73 15.66
C THR A 202 10.13 2.18 15.22
N LEU A 203 10.82 2.64 14.18
CA LEU A 203 10.58 3.94 13.58
C LEU A 203 9.83 3.77 12.27
N LEU A 204 8.90 4.68 11.95
CA LEU A 204 8.23 4.73 10.66
C LEU A 204 8.18 6.17 10.14
N TYR A 205 8.98 6.43 9.11
CA TYR A 205 8.91 7.65 8.32
C TYR A 205 7.78 7.49 7.32
N THR A 206 6.76 8.34 7.38
CA THR A 206 5.50 8.15 6.63
C THR A 206 5.04 9.43 5.96
N ASN A 207 4.26 9.29 4.88
CA ASN A 207 3.54 10.39 4.24
C ASN A 207 2.36 10.92 5.08
N GLY A 208 1.97 10.18 6.13
CA GLY A 208 1.04 10.65 7.15
C GLY A 208 1.72 11.56 8.19
N SER A 209 0.97 11.92 9.22
CA SER A 209 1.42 12.75 10.34
C SER A 209 2.29 11.95 11.33
N GLY A 210 2.90 12.66 12.29
CA GLY A 210 3.60 12.05 13.43
C GLY A 210 2.67 11.48 14.52
N ALA A 211 1.36 11.40 14.27
CA ALA A 211 0.36 10.88 15.21
C ALA A 211 -0.48 9.78 14.56
N TYR A 212 -0.93 8.84 15.38
CA TYR A 212 -1.90 7.82 14.98
C TYR A 212 -3.34 8.33 15.16
N VAL A 213 -4.24 7.86 14.30
CA VAL A 213 -5.70 7.93 14.47
C VAL A 213 -6.29 6.54 14.36
N ASP A 214 -7.37 6.29 15.08
CA ASP A 214 -8.16 5.07 14.96
C ASP A 214 -9.27 5.31 13.94
N HIS A 215 -9.37 4.45 12.93
CA HIS A 215 -10.43 4.48 11.94
C HIS A 215 -11.20 3.14 11.97
N PRO A 216 -12.55 3.16 11.93
CA PRO A 216 -13.36 1.95 12.05
C PRO A 216 -12.98 0.86 11.04
N ASP A 217 -12.68 1.24 9.80
CA ASP A 217 -12.36 0.28 8.72
C ASP A 217 -10.86 0.04 8.47
N PHE A 218 -9.98 0.94 8.90
CA PHE A 218 -8.54 0.81 8.67
C PHE A 218 -7.78 0.37 9.94
N GLY A 219 -8.41 0.44 11.11
CA GLY A 219 -7.73 0.33 12.38
C GLY A 219 -6.87 1.56 12.67
N ARG A 220 -5.77 1.35 13.39
CA ARG A 220 -4.87 2.42 13.84
C ARG A 220 -3.83 2.72 12.76
N LEU A 221 -3.86 3.93 12.20
CA LEU A 221 -2.98 4.36 11.10
C LEU A 221 -2.41 5.76 11.34
N PRO A 222 -1.32 6.16 10.65
CA PRO A 222 -0.90 7.55 10.63
C PRO A 222 -2.05 8.47 10.21
N ALA A 223 -2.26 9.56 10.96
CA ALA A 223 -3.21 10.59 10.57
C ALA A 223 -2.78 11.25 9.25
N GLY A 224 -3.68 11.94 8.59
CA GLY A 224 -3.43 12.73 7.40
C GLY A 224 -3.19 11.95 6.10
N LEU A 225 -3.26 10.62 6.13
CA LEU A 225 -3.26 9.79 4.92
C LEU A 225 -4.53 10.02 4.12
N THR A 226 -4.43 9.95 2.80
CA THR A 226 -5.58 10.08 1.90
C THR A 226 -6.06 8.71 1.44
N TYR A 227 -7.37 8.58 1.23
CA TYR A 227 -7.98 7.38 0.65
C TYR A 227 -9.12 7.74 -0.29
N LEU A 228 -9.34 6.89 -1.28
CA LEU A 228 -10.49 6.94 -2.17
C LEU A 228 -11.61 6.09 -1.55
N ASP A 229 -12.80 6.66 -1.38
CA ASP A 229 -14.00 6.02 -0.84
C ASP A 229 -14.88 5.51 -1.99
N LEU A 230 -15.12 4.19 -2.02
CA LEU A 230 -15.88 3.51 -3.06
C LEU A 230 -17.29 3.12 -2.60
N ARG A 231 -17.65 3.38 -1.34
CA ARG A 231 -18.91 2.90 -0.74
C ARG A 231 -20.16 3.51 -1.34
N THR A 232 -20.05 4.65 -2.00
CA THR A 232 -21.19 5.37 -2.59
C THR A 232 -21.37 5.10 -4.07
N TRP A 233 -20.53 4.26 -4.69
CA TRP A 233 -20.63 3.93 -6.10
C TRP A 233 -21.78 2.94 -6.35
N ASN A 234 -22.65 3.20 -7.32
CA ASN A 234 -23.86 2.41 -7.59
C ASN A 234 -23.93 1.93 -9.03
N GLY A 235 -22.79 1.55 -9.62
CA GLY A 235 -22.73 1.02 -10.99
C GLY A 235 -22.57 2.08 -12.08
N GLU A 236 -22.57 3.37 -11.73
CA GLU A 236 -22.44 4.45 -12.70
C GLU A 236 -21.00 4.61 -13.24
N THR A 237 -20.87 5.05 -14.49
CA THR A 237 -19.58 5.53 -15.00
C THR A 237 -19.44 7.02 -14.70
N ARG A 238 -18.40 7.40 -13.95
CA ARG A 238 -18.13 8.79 -13.61
C ARG A 238 -16.69 9.05 -13.20
N ASP A 239 -16.30 10.32 -13.26
CA ASP A 239 -15.07 10.80 -12.66
C ASP A 239 -15.20 10.90 -11.13
N PHE A 240 -14.07 10.73 -10.44
CA PHE A 240 -13.99 11.00 -9.01
C PHE A 240 -13.99 12.50 -8.73
N THR A 241 -14.69 12.86 -7.67
CA THR A 241 -14.81 14.22 -7.17
C THR A 241 -14.05 14.36 -5.85
N LYS A 242 -13.95 15.58 -5.33
CA LYS A 242 -13.42 15.82 -3.98
C LYS A 242 -14.24 15.12 -2.88
N ALA A 243 -15.47 14.71 -3.14
CA ALA A 243 -16.28 13.95 -2.18
C ALA A 243 -15.86 12.47 -2.10
N ASP A 244 -15.20 11.94 -3.13
CA ASP A 244 -14.73 10.56 -3.14
C ASP A 244 -13.35 10.43 -2.46
N VAL A 245 -12.57 11.50 -2.42
CA VAL A 245 -11.26 11.52 -1.78
C VAL A 245 -11.39 12.06 -0.35
N ARG A 246 -11.01 11.22 0.62
CA ARG A 246 -11.07 11.51 2.05
C ARG A 246 -9.68 11.50 2.67
N LYS A 247 -9.58 12.06 3.87
CA LYS A 247 -8.35 12.13 4.65
C LYS A 247 -8.61 11.56 6.04
N LEU A 248 -7.64 10.79 6.55
CA LEU A 248 -7.68 10.25 7.90
C LEU A 248 -7.34 11.33 8.92
N ASP A 249 -8.30 12.17 9.28
CA ASP A 249 -8.11 13.21 10.28
C ASP A 249 -8.72 12.78 11.63
N ALA A 250 -8.15 13.27 12.74
CA ALA A 250 -8.60 12.95 14.09
C ALA A 250 -10.05 13.41 14.37
N ASP A 251 -10.52 14.38 13.61
CA ASP A 251 -11.84 15.02 13.77
C ASP A 251 -12.90 14.49 12.80
N ALA A 252 -12.59 13.46 11.98
CA ALA A 252 -13.52 12.89 11.01
C ALA A 252 -14.47 11.83 11.61
N MET A 253 -14.59 11.77 12.94
CA MET A 253 -15.46 10.84 13.68
C MET A 253 -16.66 11.55 14.29
#